data_AF-A0A9F2WKJ6-F1
#
_entry.id   AF-A0A9F2WKJ6-F1
#
_cell.length_a   1.000
_cell.length_b   1.000
_cell.length_c   1.000
_cell.angle_alpha   90.00
_cell.angle_beta   90.00
_cell.angle_gamma   90.00
#
_symmetry.space_group_name_H-M   'P 1'
#
loop_
_entity.id
_entity.type
_entity.pdbx_description
1 polymer ?
#
loop_
_entity_poly.entity_id
_entity_poly.type
_entity_poly.pdbx_seq_one_letter_code
_entity_poly.pdbx_strand_id
1 'polypeptide(L)'
;MVGLVPVFVAGMLFLSIDSRGAESVPRKAVTARLAAKWPATPLLLEASEFIAEESSEKFWQFLETVKELTIYKKGVSEHSYYNLLLKKAGQFLSNLQINLLKFSLSLRAFSPTIQMFQQIAADEPPPRGCNAFVVIHGKSTCKINEIKKLLKTAASRPKPYLFKGDHKFPTLKEPALVVILYAEVGTKDFATFHKVLSEKAQKEEIVYILRHFVQKPSSEKMYLSGYGVELAIKSTEYKAVDESQAEATRNGTEEEDNKESEVQGFLFDSLMQNYPDLKDNLKELRKYLIESTDDTEPLKLWELQDISLQAASQILSTPVYSALKVMKDIAQNFPVKARSYSIYPHSDHYR
;
A
#
# COMPACT_ATOMS: atom_id res chain seq x y z
N MET A 1 31.04 21.88 60.72
CA MET A 1 29.73 21.96 61.41
C MET A 1 28.81 22.80 60.54
N VAL A 2 27.99 22.12 59.74
CA VAL A 2 26.52 22.03 59.85
C VAL A 2 25.81 23.30 59.35
N GLY A 3 25.08 23.12 58.25
CA GLY A 3 24.15 24.10 57.71
C GLY A 3 23.54 23.63 56.39
N LEU A 4 22.86 22.49 56.41
CA LEU A 4 22.04 22.00 55.31
C LEU A 4 20.99 23.07 54.94
N VAL A 5 20.92 23.43 53.66
CA VAL A 5 19.77 24.14 53.08
C VAL A 5 18.86 23.06 52.45
N PRO A 6 17.64 22.83 52.96
CA PRO A 6 16.68 21.98 52.29
C PRO A 6 15.97 22.78 51.19
N VAL A 7 16.23 22.43 49.93
CA VAL A 7 15.39 22.83 48.80
C VAL A 7 14.15 21.95 48.83
N PHE A 8 12.98 22.56 49.02
CA PHE A 8 11.69 21.91 48.87
C PHE A 8 11.51 21.44 47.42
N VAL A 9 11.58 20.13 47.19
CA VAL A 9 11.09 19.51 45.95
C VAL A 9 9.61 19.27 46.11
N ALA A 10 8.79 20.12 45.48
CA ALA A 10 7.37 19.86 45.30
C ALA A 10 7.20 18.70 44.31
N GLY A 11 7.02 17.48 44.82
CA GLY A 11 6.64 16.32 44.02
C GLY A 11 5.18 16.45 43.59
N MET A 12 4.93 16.88 42.35
CA MET A 12 3.66 16.62 41.68
C MET A 12 3.60 15.12 41.36
N LEU A 13 2.86 14.36 42.16
CA LEU A 13 2.34 13.06 41.78
C LEU A 13 1.34 13.27 40.63
N PHE A 14 1.82 13.11 39.40
CA PHE A 14 0.92 12.84 38.28
C PHE A 14 0.42 11.40 38.44
N LEU A 15 -0.81 11.26 38.95
CA LEU A 15 -1.59 10.05 38.78
C LEU A 15 -1.83 9.89 37.27
N SER A 16 -1.01 9.07 36.62
CA SER A 16 -1.32 8.57 35.28
C SER A 16 -2.63 7.78 35.40
N ILE A 17 -3.71 8.38 34.92
CA ILE A 17 -4.93 7.66 34.60
C ILE A 17 -4.56 6.73 33.45
N ASP A 18 -4.26 5.49 33.80
CA ASP A 18 -4.04 4.41 32.85
C ASP A 18 -5.40 4.17 32.18
N SER A 19 -5.62 4.82 31.04
CA SER A 19 -6.76 4.51 30.18
C SER A 19 -6.49 3.12 29.63
N ARG A 20 -6.97 2.10 30.33
CA ARG A 20 -7.14 0.76 29.78
C ARG A 20 -8.09 0.90 28.59
N GLY A 21 -7.52 1.12 27.41
CA GLY A 21 -8.22 0.90 26.17
C GLY A 21 -8.71 -0.54 26.21
N ALA A 22 -10.01 -0.73 26.08
CA ALA A 22 -10.61 -2.05 25.96
C ALA A 22 -9.85 -2.81 24.85
N GLU A 23 -9.13 -3.86 25.24
CA GLU A 23 -8.64 -4.84 24.29
C GLU A 23 -9.87 -5.47 23.64
N SER A 24 -10.15 -5.10 22.40
CA SER A 24 -11.15 -5.75 21.59
C SER A 24 -10.73 -7.21 21.40
N VAL A 25 -11.58 -8.14 21.83
CA VAL A 25 -11.39 -9.57 21.54
C VAL A 25 -11.29 -9.69 20.01
N PRO A 26 -10.20 -10.27 19.46
CA PRO A 26 -10.04 -10.34 18.03
C PRO A 26 -11.14 -11.22 17.45
N ARG A 27 -12.02 -10.64 16.62
CA ARG A 27 -12.82 -11.41 15.66
C ARG A 27 -11.88 -12.41 14.97
N LYS A 28 -12.30 -13.66 14.76
CA LYS A 28 -11.50 -14.65 14.03
C LYS A 28 -11.23 -14.12 12.61
N ALA A 29 -10.11 -13.44 12.43
CA ALA A 29 -9.77 -12.74 11.20
C ALA A 29 -8.77 -13.56 10.39
N VAL A 30 -9.10 -13.83 9.13
CA VAL A 30 -8.16 -14.42 8.19
C VAL A 30 -7.42 -13.28 7.49
N THR A 31 -6.08 -13.27 7.60
CA THR A 31 -5.22 -12.29 6.93
C THR A 31 -4.37 -13.00 5.87
N ALA A 32 -4.48 -12.56 4.62
CA ALA A 32 -3.61 -12.99 3.53
C ALA A 32 -2.74 -11.83 3.04
N ARG A 33 -1.50 -12.13 2.65
CA ARG A 33 -0.54 -11.15 2.11
C ARG A 33 0.21 -11.75 0.92
N LEU A 34 0.25 -11.02 -0.19
CA LEU A 34 1.06 -11.37 -1.35
C LEU A 34 2.40 -10.63 -1.31
N ALA A 35 3.50 -11.38 -1.34
CA ALA A 35 4.85 -10.83 -1.39
C ALA A 35 5.55 -11.22 -2.70
N ALA A 36 6.22 -10.26 -3.32
CA ALA A 36 7.05 -10.50 -4.49
C ALA A 36 8.36 -11.22 -4.11
N LYS A 37 9.07 -11.73 -5.13
CA LYS A 37 10.38 -12.38 -4.96
C LYS A 37 11.54 -11.39 -4.78
N TRP A 38 11.29 -10.09 -4.95
CA TRP A 38 12.28 -9.03 -4.87
C TRP A 38 12.10 -8.15 -3.63
N PRO A 39 13.15 -7.43 -3.20
CA PRO A 39 13.10 -6.57 -2.03
C PRO A 39 12.23 -5.33 -2.25
N ALA A 40 11.83 -4.69 -1.15
CA ALA A 40 11.09 -3.44 -1.21
C ALA A 40 11.92 -2.34 -1.93
N THR A 41 11.34 -1.74 -2.96
CA THR A 41 11.93 -0.68 -3.78
C THR A 41 11.68 0.71 -3.17
N PRO A 42 12.54 1.71 -3.40
CA PRO A 42 12.33 3.05 -2.85
C PRO A 42 11.22 3.81 -3.61
N LEU A 43 10.30 4.44 -2.87
CA LEU A 43 9.18 5.21 -3.45
C LEU A 43 9.63 6.37 -4.35
N LEU A 44 10.80 6.97 -4.07
CA LEU A 44 11.36 8.03 -4.91
C LEU A 44 11.67 7.53 -6.33
N LEU A 45 12.19 6.30 -6.46
CA LEU A 45 12.50 5.71 -7.76
C LEU A 45 11.22 5.33 -8.50
N GLU A 46 10.24 4.75 -7.80
CA GLU A 46 8.94 4.44 -8.38
C GLU A 46 8.20 5.71 -8.86
N ALA A 47 8.31 6.81 -8.10
CA ALA A 47 7.75 8.09 -8.52
C ALA A 47 8.50 8.71 -9.71
N SER A 48 9.82 8.55 -9.82
CA SER A 48 10.53 9.00 -11.01
C SER A 48 10.11 8.22 -12.26
N GLU A 49 9.90 6.91 -12.16
CA GLU A 49 9.39 6.09 -13.27
C GLU A 49 7.97 6.51 -13.70
N PHE A 50 7.08 6.79 -12.74
CA PHE A 50 5.75 7.35 -13.05
C PHE A 50 5.87 8.66 -13.86
N ILE A 51 6.77 9.56 -13.46
CA ILE A 51 6.98 10.83 -14.17
C ILE A 51 7.63 10.60 -15.54
N ALA A 52 8.48 9.57 -15.68
CA ALA A 52 9.12 9.23 -16.94
C ALA A 52 8.12 8.76 -18.00
N GLU A 53 7.07 8.03 -17.62
CA GLU A 53 5.98 7.66 -18.54
C GLU A 53 5.23 8.89 -19.07
N GLU A 54 5.10 9.93 -18.27
CA GLU A 54 4.44 11.18 -18.68
C GLU A 54 5.32 12.01 -19.63
N SER A 55 6.62 12.16 -19.31
CA SER A 55 7.58 12.86 -20.17
C SER A 55 9.01 12.65 -19.72
N SER A 56 9.89 12.31 -20.67
CA SER A 56 11.34 12.25 -20.46
C SER A 56 11.92 13.58 -19.96
N GLU A 57 11.44 14.72 -20.46
CA GLU A 57 11.90 16.03 -20.01
C GLU A 57 11.52 16.28 -18.54
N LYS A 58 10.27 15.95 -18.16
CA LYS A 58 9.80 16.07 -16.78
C LYS A 58 10.58 15.16 -15.84
N PHE A 59 10.95 13.96 -16.29
CA PHE A 59 11.79 13.06 -15.52
C PHE A 59 13.10 13.74 -15.13
N TRP A 60 13.85 14.27 -16.08
CA TRP A 60 15.13 14.93 -15.80
C TRP A 60 14.98 16.19 -14.96
N GLN A 61 13.94 17.00 -15.18
CA GLN A 61 13.65 18.17 -14.34
C GLN A 61 13.29 17.76 -12.89
N PHE A 62 12.56 16.67 -12.73
CA PHE A 62 12.24 16.11 -11.42
C PHE A 62 13.52 15.64 -10.71
N LEU A 63 14.40 14.93 -11.41
CA LEU A 63 15.69 14.48 -10.87
C LEU A 63 16.57 15.64 -10.37
N GLU A 64 16.62 16.75 -11.10
CA GLU A 64 17.33 17.96 -10.67
C GLU A 64 16.77 18.53 -9.36
N THR A 65 15.45 18.46 -9.18
CA THR A 65 14.76 18.94 -7.99
C THR A 65 14.98 18.04 -6.77
N VAL A 66 15.13 16.73 -6.99
CA VAL A 66 15.23 15.71 -5.93
C VAL A 66 16.64 15.13 -5.76
N LYS A 67 17.66 15.71 -6.40
CA LYS A 67 19.05 15.21 -6.43
C LYS A 67 19.66 14.77 -5.10
N GLU A 68 19.26 15.40 -4.00
CA GLU A 68 19.71 15.07 -2.64
C GLU A 68 18.54 14.84 -1.66
N LEU A 69 17.35 14.48 -2.17
CA LEU A 69 16.14 14.36 -1.36
C LEU A 69 16.26 13.29 -0.26
N THR A 70 17.08 12.26 -0.45
CA THR A 70 17.27 11.20 0.57
C THR A 70 17.92 11.71 1.86
N ILE A 71 18.57 12.88 1.84
CA ILE A 71 19.09 13.51 3.06
C ILE A 71 17.95 13.78 4.05
N TYR A 72 16.78 14.18 3.55
CA TYR A 72 15.60 14.44 4.38
C TYR A 72 14.92 13.18 4.89
N LYS A 73 15.30 11.98 4.40
CA LYS A 73 14.78 10.71 4.93
C LYS A 73 15.29 10.45 6.35
N LYS A 74 16.47 10.97 6.71
CA LYS A 74 17.07 10.77 8.03
C LYS A 74 16.34 11.65 9.06
N GLY A 75 15.67 11.02 10.02
CA GLY A 75 15.02 11.71 11.15
C GLY A 75 13.57 12.14 10.90
N VAL A 76 12.92 11.67 9.84
CA VAL A 76 11.49 11.89 9.58
C VAL A 76 10.74 10.57 9.42
N SER A 77 9.42 10.60 9.64
CA SER A 77 8.56 9.44 9.40
C SER A 77 8.44 9.13 7.89
N GLU A 78 8.16 7.88 7.55
CA GLU A 78 7.90 7.48 6.17
C GLU A 78 6.73 8.26 5.54
N HIS A 79 5.70 8.54 6.34
CA HIS A 79 4.55 9.35 5.91
C HIS A 79 4.95 10.80 5.58
N SER A 80 5.80 11.42 6.41
CA SER A 80 6.32 12.77 6.14
C SER A 80 7.18 12.79 4.88
N TYR A 81 8.03 11.77 4.68
CA TYR A 81 8.85 11.63 3.47
C TYR A 81 7.99 11.44 2.22
N TYR A 82 6.95 10.62 2.31
CA TYR A 82 5.96 10.44 1.24
C TYR A 82 5.26 11.75 0.88
N ASN A 83 4.80 12.53 1.85
CA ASN A 83 4.17 13.83 1.59
C ASN A 83 5.15 14.83 0.95
N LEU A 84 6.42 14.81 1.37
CA LEU A 84 7.46 15.62 0.73
C LEU A 84 7.68 15.19 -0.72
N LEU A 85 7.75 13.89 -0.99
CA LEU A 85 7.85 13.34 -2.34
C LEU A 85 6.70 13.82 -3.22
N LEU A 86 5.45 13.69 -2.76
CA LEU A 86 4.27 14.17 -3.47
C LEU A 86 4.33 15.67 -3.73
N LYS A 87 4.78 16.46 -2.75
CA LYS A 87 4.95 17.91 -2.91
C LYS A 87 5.98 18.26 -3.99
N LYS A 88 7.07 17.50 -4.09
CA LYS A 88 8.08 17.69 -5.15
C LYS A 88 7.56 17.24 -6.51
N ALA A 89 6.88 16.10 -6.58
CA ALA A 89 6.26 15.61 -7.81
C ALA A 89 5.17 16.57 -8.33
N GLY A 90 4.43 17.22 -7.42
CA GLY A 90 3.36 18.19 -7.76
C GLY A 90 3.85 19.46 -8.45
N GLN A 91 5.16 19.68 -8.55
CA GLN A 91 5.74 20.76 -9.38
C GLN A 91 5.71 20.41 -10.88
N PHE A 92 5.59 19.13 -11.23
CA PHE A 92 5.65 18.62 -12.61
C PHE A 92 4.35 17.92 -13.05
N LEU A 93 3.50 17.58 -12.08
CA LEU A 93 2.26 16.83 -12.25
C LEU A 93 1.05 17.70 -11.86
N SER A 94 -0.04 17.54 -12.61
CA SER A 94 -1.34 18.10 -12.27
C SER A 94 -1.95 17.41 -11.03
N ASN A 95 -2.99 18.01 -10.45
CA ASN A 95 -3.71 17.40 -9.31
C ASN A 95 -4.26 16.00 -9.64
N LEU A 96 -4.72 15.79 -10.88
CA LEU A 96 -5.20 14.48 -11.34
C LEU A 96 -4.05 13.47 -11.39
N GLN A 97 -2.93 13.84 -12.00
CA GLN A 97 -1.73 12.99 -12.06
C GLN A 97 -1.17 12.70 -10.68
N ILE A 98 -1.24 13.62 -9.73
CA ILE A 98 -0.85 13.35 -8.34
C ILE A 98 -1.75 12.30 -7.69
N ASN A 99 -3.06 12.34 -7.92
CA ASN A 99 -3.94 11.29 -7.42
C ASN A 99 -3.65 9.93 -8.07
N LEU A 100 -3.33 9.90 -9.36
CA LEU A 100 -2.86 8.70 -10.05
C LEU A 100 -1.50 8.20 -9.52
N LEU A 101 -0.57 9.10 -9.20
CA LEU A 101 0.71 8.77 -8.57
C LEU A 101 0.49 8.11 -7.21
N LYS A 102 -0.39 8.67 -6.37
CA LYS A 102 -0.75 8.05 -5.08
C LYS A 102 -1.29 6.63 -5.26
N PHE A 103 -2.15 6.44 -6.26
CA PHE A 103 -2.70 5.12 -6.59
C PHE A 103 -1.60 4.16 -7.08
N SER A 104 -0.74 4.60 -8.01
CA SER A 104 0.39 3.83 -8.52
C SER A 104 1.38 3.41 -7.42
N LEU A 105 1.72 4.33 -6.51
CA LEU A 105 2.56 4.04 -5.35
C LEU A 105 1.89 3.09 -4.35
N SER A 106 0.56 3.12 -4.24
CA SER A 106 -0.19 2.15 -3.40
C SER A 106 -0.20 0.74 -4.01
N LEU A 107 -0.20 0.67 -5.35
CA LEU A 107 -0.10 -0.58 -6.09
C LEU A 107 1.32 -1.11 -6.23
N ARG A 108 2.33 -0.26 -6.01
CA ARG A 108 3.74 -0.56 -6.33
C ARG A 108 3.95 -0.87 -7.81
N ALA A 109 3.22 -0.16 -8.68
CA ALA A 109 3.16 -0.45 -10.12
C ALA A 109 4.53 -0.41 -10.81
N PHE A 110 5.43 0.48 -10.37
CA PHE A 110 6.78 0.62 -10.92
C PHE A 110 7.86 -0.19 -10.18
N SER A 111 7.50 -0.91 -9.10
CA SER A 111 8.44 -1.78 -8.40
C SER A 111 9.12 -2.82 -9.32
N PRO A 112 8.40 -3.48 -10.25
CA PRO A 112 9.02 -4.38 -11.23
C PRO A 112 10.05 -3.68 -12.13
N THR A 113 9.80 -2.44 -12.55
CA THR A 113 10.73 -1.64 -13.37
C THR A 113 12.01 -1.34 -12.61
N ILE A 114 11.91 -0.95 -11.34
CA ILE A 114 13.09 -0.75 -10.50
C ILE A 114 13.86 -2.06 -10.34
N GLN A 115 13.15 -3.16 -10.10
CA GLN A 115 13.78 -4.47 -9.97
C GLN A 115 14.45 -4.95 -11.28
N MET A 116 13.87 -4.63 -12.44
CA MET A 116 14.47 -4.91 -13.74
C MET A 116 15.84 -4.23 -13.86
N PHE A 117 15.95 -2.94 -13.50
CA PHE A 117 17.24 -2.25 -13.53
C PHE A 117 18.26 -2.83 -12.55
N GLN A 118 17.82 -3.28 -11.36
CA GLN A 118 18.72 -3.99 -10.44
C GLN A 118 19.27 -5.29 -11.03
N GLN A 119 18.45 -6.03 -11.79
CA GLN A 119 18.90 -7.25 -12.47
C GLN A 119 19.88 -6.94 -13.60
N ILE A 120 19.63 -5.89 -14.39
CA ILE A 120 20.59 -5.42 -15.40
C ILE A 120 21.93 -5.04 -14.75
N ALA A 121 21.89 -4.37 -13.59
CA ALA A 121 23.10 -4.01 -12.85
C ALA A 121 23.82 -5.23 -12.24
N ALA A 122 23.13 -6.35 -12.02
CA ALA A 122 23.75 -7.59 -11.55
C ALA A 122 24.62 -8.25 -12.63
N ASP A 123 24.25 -8.11 -13.90
CA ASP A 123 25.03 -8.59 -15.06
C ASP A 123 26.24 -7.69 -15.35
N GLU A 124 26.18 -6.41 -14.97
CA GLU A 124 27.26 -5.42 -15.08
C GLU A 124 27.73 -4.95 -13.68
N PRO A 125 28.34 -5.83 -12.87
CA PRO A 125 28.50 -5.57 -11.44
C PRO A 125 29.36 -4.32 -11.17
N PRO A 126 29.00 -3.53 -10.13
CA PRO A 126 29.78 -2.38 -9.72
C PRO A 126 31.20 -2.80 -9.29
N PRO A 127 32.19 -1.91 -9.43
CA PRO A 127 33.45 -2.08 -8.72
C PRO A 127 33.21 -2.21 -7.20
N ARG A 128 34.07 -2.91 -6.49
CA ARG A 128 33.86 -3.22 -5.06
C ARG A 128 33.67 -1.94 -4.24
N GLY A 129 32.57 -1.89 -3.49
CA GLY A 129 32.29 -0.83 -2.51
C GLY A 129 31.70 0.47 -3.05
N CYS A 130 31.28 0.52 -4.31
CA CYS A 130 30.70 1.71 -4.91
C CYS A 130 29.18 1.78 -4.69
N ASN A 131 28.62 2.90 -4.23
CA ASN A 131 27.15 3.07 -4.15
C ASN A 131 26.53 3.47 -5.50
N ALA A 132 27.33 4.10 -6.36
CA ALA A 132 27.00 4.48 -7.72
C ALA A 132 28.22 4.23 -8.61
N PHE A 133 28.00 3.91 -9.87
CA PHE A 133 29.07 3.64 -10.83
C PHE A 133 28.65 3.98 -12.25
N VAL A 134 29.63 4.20 -13.09
CA VAL A 134 29.46 4.55 -14.49
C VAL A 134 30.04 3.45 -15.37
N VAL A 135 29.28 3.01 -16.36
CA VAL A 135 29.72 2.09 -17.40
C VAL A 135 29.90 2.85 -18.70
N ILE A 136 31.11 2.77 -19.25
CA ILE A 136 31.47 3.39 -20.52
C ILE A 136 31.95 2.24 -21.42
N HIS A 137 31.16 1.84 -22.41
CA HIS A 137 31.51 0.80 -23.40
C HIS A 137 32.16 -0.46 -22.76
N GLY A 138 31.49 -1.05 -21.78
CA GLY A 138 31.92 -2.27 -21.09
C GLY A 138 33.01 -2.14 -20.02
N LYS A 139 33.43 -0.91 -19.66
CA LYS A 139 34.30 -0.69 -18.48
C LYS A 139 33.58 0.16 -17.44
N SER A 140 33.61 -0.32 -16.21
CA SER A 140 32.96 0.31 -15.05
C SER A 140 33.97 1.09 -14.20
N THR A 141 33.58 2.26 -13.70
CA THR A 141 34.32 3.00 -12.67
C THR A 141 33.35 3.70 -11.72
N CYS A 142 33.74 3.86 -10.47
CA CYS A 142 33.05 4.73 -9.53
C CYS A 142 33.88 5.94 -9.11
N LYS A 143 34.89 6.30 -9.91
CA LYS A 143 35.69 7.51 -9.69
C LYS A 143 35.49 8.49 -10.84
N ILE A 144 35.05 9.70 -10.51
CA ILE A 144 34.84 10.78 -11.48
C ILE A 144 36.12 11.07 -12.29
N ASN A 145 37.28 11.02 -11.65
CA ASN A 145 38.57 11.31 -12.29
C ASN A 145 38.92 10.30 -13.41
N GLU A 146 38.41 9.07 -13.35
CA GLU A 146 38.69 8.03 -14.34
C GLU A 146 37.79 8.13 -15.57
N ILE A 147 36.65 8.83 -15.49
CA ILE A 147 35.69 8.99 -16.61
C ILE A 147 36.40 9.55 -17.85
N LYS A 148 37.19 10.62 -17.70
CA LYS A 148 37.93 11.24 -18.81
C LYS A 148 38.91 10.26 -19.46
N LYS A 149 39.54 9.38 -18.68
CA LYS A 149 40.50 8.37 -19.17
C LYS A 149 39.77 7.27 -19.96
N LEU A 150 38.62 6.80 -19.46
CA LEU A 150 37.82 5.78 -20.11
C LEU A 150 37.18 6.26 -21.41
N LEU A 151 36.74 7.53 -21.47
CA LEU A 151 36.19 8.11 -22.69
C LEU A 151 37.19 8.12 -23.86
N LYS A 152 38.48 8.39 -23.59
CA LYS A 152 39.52 8.37 -24.64
C LYS A 152 39.70 7.00 -25.30
N THR A 153 39.43 5.93 -24.57
CA THR A 153 39.56 4.54 -25.05
C THR A 153 38.21 3.89 -25.37
N ALA A 154 37.11 4.65 -25.32
CA ALA A 154 35.76 4.12 -25.54
C ALA A 154 35.48 3.82 -27.02
N ALA A 155 36.00 4.64 -27.93
CA ALA A 155 35.76 4.48 -29.37
C ALA A 155 36.26 3.14 -29.95
N SER A 156 37.26 2.51 -29.32
CA SER A 156 37.78 1.19 -29.73
C SER A 156 37.01 0.01 -29.16
N ARG A 157 36.00 0.26 -28.31
CA ARG A 157 35.21 -0.77 -27.62
C ARG A 157 33.79 -0.81 -28.17
N PRO A 158 33.14 -1.99 -28.15
CA PRO A 158 31.78 -2.12 -28.65
C PRO A 158 30.83 -1.17 -27.89
N LYS A 159 29.91 -0.56 -28.64
CA LYS A 159 28.86 0.27 -28.04
C LYS A 159 27.96 -0.61 -27.17
N PRO A 160 27.56 -0.15 -25.98
CA PRO A 160 26.66 -0.90 -25.12
C PRO A 160 25.26 -0.98 -25.76
N TYR A 161 24.53 -2.05 -25.44
CA TYR A 161 23.13 -2.18 -25.82
C TYR A 161 22.25 -1.29 -24.93
N LEU A 162 21.32 -0.58 -25.55
CA LEU A 162 20.38 0.30 -24.87
C LEU A 162 19.00 -0.33 -24.85
N PHE A 163 18.41 -0.39 -23.67
CA PHE A 163 17.05 -0.92 -23.50
C PHE A 163 16.04 0.17 -23.80
N LYS A 164 14.83 -0.24 -24.23
CA LYS A 164 13.73 0.70 -24.49
C LYS A 164 13.36 1.54 -23.26
N GLY A 165 13.52 0.99 -22.06
CA GLY A 165 13.25 1.68 -20.80
C GLY A 165 14.39 2.58 -20.31
N ASP A 166 15.51 2.67 -21.02
CA ASP A 166 16.64 3.49 -20.58
C ASP A 166 16.32 4.98 -20.61
N HIS A 167 16.63 5.68 -19.52
CA HIS A 167 16.44 7.12 -19.43
C HIS A 167 17.61 7.84 -20.08
N LYS A 168 17.41 8.30 -21.32
CA LYS A 168 18.39 9.08 -22.07
C LYS A 168 18.27 10.58 -21.76
N PHE A 169 19.40 11.21 -21.44
CA PHE A 169 19.45 12.65 -21.20
C PHE A 169 19.16 13.43 -22.49
N PRO A 170 18.41 14.55 -22.44
CA PRO A 170 18.03 15.29 -23.64
C PRO A 170 19.27 15.92 -24.29
N THR A 171 19.50 15.58 -25.57
CA THR A 171 20.58 16.15 -26.40
C THR A 171 20.06 16.43 -27.80
N LEU A 172 20.57 17.46 -28.47
CA LEU A 172 20.14 17.80 -29.85
C LEU A 172 20.75 16.86 -30.89
N LYS A 173 21.93 16.32 -30.61
CA LYS A 173 22.64 15.33 -31.44
C LYS A 173 22.88 14.06 -30.65
N GLU A 174 23.10 12.97 -31.38
CA GLU A 174 23.50 11.69 -30.82
C GLU A 174 25.01 11.46 -31.01
N PRO A 175 25.84 11.83 -30.02
CA PRO A 175 27.27 11.53 -30.09
C PRO A 175 27.53 10.01 -30.05
N ALA A 176 28.69 9.61 -30.54
CA ALA A 176 29.04 8.19 -30.64
C ALA A 176 29.34 7.52 -29.29
N LEU A 177 29.71 8.31 -28.27
CA LEU A 177 30.14 7.81 -26.96
C LEU A 177 28.95 7.70 -26.02
N VAL A 178 28.72 6.50 -25.49
CA VAL A 178 27.61 6.21 -24.57
C VAL A 178 28.14 6.01 -23.16
N VAL A 179 27.49 6.66 -22.20
CA VAL A 179 27.84 6.62 -20.78
C VAL A 179 26.59 6.33 -19.96
N ILE A 180 26.60 5.23 -19.24
CA ILE A 180 25.47 4.74 -18.43
C ILE A 180 25.82 4.94 -16.95
N LEU A 181 25.04 5.72 -16.24
CA LEU A 181 25.12 5.87 -14.78
C LEU A 181 24.16 4.90 -14.12
N TYR A 182 24.68 4.09 -13.21
CA TYR A 182 23.93 3.29 -12.27
C TYR A 182 23.99 3.99 -10.91
N ALA A 183 22.86 4.51 -10.44
CA ALA A 183 22.81 5.21 -9.16
C ALA A 183 21.42 5.19 -8.52
N GLU A 184 21.40 5.37 -7.20
CA GLU A 184 20.18 5.63 -6.44
C GLU A 184 19.90 7.13 -6.49
N VAL A 185 18.83 7.52 -7.19
CA VAL A 185 18.40 8.90 -7.29
C VAL A 185 18.14 9.48 -5.90
N GLY A 186 18.54 10.73 -5.71
CA GLY A 186 18.35 11.46 -4.46
C GLY A 186 19.47 11.29 -3.46
N THR A 187 20.52 10.54 -3.80
CA THR A 187 21.75 10.42 -3.01
C THR A 187 22.81 11.42 -3.44
N LYS A 188 23.77 11.72 -2.56
CA LYS A 188 24.92 12.57 -2.88
C LYS A 188 25.76 12.01 -4.02
N ASP A 189 25.96 10.69 -4.03
CA ASP A 189 26.73 10.02 -5.08
C ASP A 189 26.07 10.23 -6.44
N PHE A 190 24.74 10.05 -6.54
CA PHE A 190 23.99 10.43 -7.74
C PHE A 190 24.21 11.88 -8.14
N ALA A 191 24.03 12.84 -7.22
CA ALA A 191 24.17 14.26 -7.52
C ALA A 191 25.57 14.61 -8.07
N THR A 192 26.63 14.02 -7.51
CA THR A 192 28.01 14.27 -7.97
C THR A 192 28.29 13.75 -9.37
N PHE A 193 27.87 12.52 -9.68
CA PHE A 193 28.02 11.96 -11.03
C PHE A 193 27.12 12.68 -12.04
N HIS A 194 25.87 12.92 -11.66
CA HIS A 194 24.88 13.55 -12.52
C HIS A 194 25.36 14.91 -13.01
N LYS A 195 25.90 15.76 -12.11
CA LYS A 195 26.47 17.07 -12.47
C LYS A 195 27.53 16.96 -13.57
N VAL A 196 28.49 16.04 -13.43
CA VAL A 196 29.58 15.88 -14.39
C VAL A 196 29.09 15.33 -15.73
N LEU A 197 28.15 14.39 -15.70
CA LEU A 197 27.63 13.74 -16.90
C LEU A 197 26.64 14.63 -17.66
N SER A 198 25.79 15.39 -16.96
CA SER A 198 24.87 16.34 -17.58
C SER A 198 25.62 17.48 -18.27
N GLU A 199 26.65 18.05 -17.63
CA GLU A 199 27.52 19.07 -18.24
C GLU A 199 28.19 18.58 -19.55
N LYS A 200 28.55 17.29 -19.61
CA LYS A 200 29.13 16.68 -20.81
C LYS A 200 28.09 16.37 -21.88
N ALA A 201 26.90 15.91 -21.49
CA ALA A 201 25.81 15.65 -22.40
C ALA A 201 25.29 16.95 -23.04
N GLN A 202 25.19 18.04 -22.28
CA GLN A 202 24.82 19.37 -22.77
C GLN A 202 25.82 19.92 -23.82
N LYS A 203 27.10 19.56 -23.68
CA LYS A 203 28.15 19.86 -24.67
C LYS A 203 28.15 18.89 -25.86
N GLU A 204 27.18 17.99 -25.94
CA GLU A 204 27.04 16.97 -26.98
C GLU A 204 28.27 16.04 -27.06
N GLU A 205 29.03 15.87 -25.97
CA GLU A 205 30.22 14.99 -25.96
C GLU A 205 29.84 13.51 -25.79
N ILE A 206 28.74 13.24 -25.09
CA ILE A 206 28.31 11.89 -24.69
C ILE A 206 26.79 11.75 -24.75
N VAL A 207 26.32 10.53 -25.01
CA VAL A 207 24.96 10.09 -24.71
C VAL A 207 24.96 9.65 -23.25
N TYR A 208 24.30 10.43 -22.40
CA TYR A 208 24.18 10.13 -20.99
C TYR A 208 22.88 9.38 -20.71
N ILE A 209 22.98 8.23 -20.04
CA ILE A 209 21.86 7.37 -19.69
C ILE A 209 21.86 7.13 -18.19
N LEU A 210 20.69 7.12 -17.57
CA LEU A 210 20.50 6.74 -16.17
C LEU A 210 19.75 5.41 -16.08
N ARG A 211 20.30 4.49 -15.29
CA ARG A 211 19.63 3.26 -14.83
C ARG A 211 19.57 3.29 -13.30
N HIS A 212 18.43 2.91 -12.75
CA HIS A 212 18.26 2.86 -11.31
C HIS A 212 19.10 1.75 -10.69
N PHE A 213 19.84 2.07 -9.63
CA PHE A 213 20.67 1.11 -8.92
C PHE A 213 20.65 1.40 -7.43
N VAL A 214 20.55 0.36 -6.61
CA VAL A 214 20.52 0.48 -5.14
C VAL A 214 21.51 -0.55 -4.61
N GLN A 215 22.68 -0.08 -4.19
CA GLN A 215 23.78 -0.94 -3.75
C GLN A 215 23.41 -1.83 -2.55
N LYS A 216 22.51 -1.35 -1.70
CA LYS A 216 22.02 -2.07 -0.51
C LYS A 216 20.49 -2.08 -0.53
N PRO A 217 19.87 -3.04 -1.23
CA PRO A 217 18.43 -3.19 -1.23
C PRO A 217 17.87 -3.44 0.19
N SER A 218 16.60 -3.14 0.40
CA SER A 218 15.92 -3.45 1.67
C SER A 218 15.97 -4.96 1.96
N SER A 219 16.07 -5.33 3.23
CA SER A 219 15.89 -6.72 3.67
C SER A 219 14.43 -7.16 3.64
N GLU A 220 13.50 -6.22 3.55
CA GLU A 220 12.06 -6.50 3.51
C GLU A 220 11.62 -6.91 2.11
N LYS A 221 10.65 -7.83 2.05
CA LYS A 221 10.02 -8.22 0.79
C LYS A 221 9.06 -7.14 0.32
N MET A 222 8.93 -7.01 -1.00
CA MET A 222 7.90 -6.16 -1.58
C MET A 222 6.51 -6.78 -1.41
N TYR A 223 5.62 -6.17 -0.62
CA TYR A 223 4.21 -6.55 -0.58
C TYR A 223 3.47 -5.90 -1.76
N LEU A 224 2.69 -6.71 -2.46
CA LEU A 224 1.95 -6.28 -3.64
C LEU A 224 0.48 -6.04 -3.28
N SER A 225 -0.16 -5.16 -4.05
CA SER A 225 -1.60 -4.88 -3.99
C SER A 225 -2.23 -5.20 -5.36
N GLY A 226 -3.56 -5.14 -5.46
CA GLY A 226 -4.28 -5.39 -6.72
C GLY A 226 -4.67 -6.85 -6.97
N TYR A 227 -4.67 -7.68 -5.92
CA TYR A 227 -5.21 -9.03 -5.95
C TYR A 227 -6.46 -9.12 -5.06
N GLY A 228 -7.35 -10.07 -5.39
CA GLY A 228 -8.48 -10.46 -4.55
C GLY A 228 -8.15 -11.72 -3.74
N VAL A 229 -8.76 -11.84 -2.56
CA VAL A 229 -8.71 -13.06 -1.74
C VAL A 229 -10.14 -13.53 -1.57
N GLU A 230 -10.36 -14.82 -1.80
CA GLU A 230 -11.65 -15.46 -1.60
C GLU A 230 -11.55 -16.55 -0.53
N LEU A 231 -12.62 -16.71 0.24
CA LEU A 231 -12.81 -17.85 1.14
C LEU A 231 -13.92 -18.73 0.56
N ALA A 232 -13.50 -19.77 -0.17
CA ALA A 232 -14.43 -20.71 -0.78
C ALA A 232 -14.94 -21.72 0.27
N ILE A 233 -16.26 -21.80 0.44
CA ILE A 233 -16.93 -22.82 1.24
C ILE A 233 -16.96 -24.13 0.43
N LYS A 234 -16.19 -25.14 0.84
CA LYS A 234 -16.05 -26.41 0.09
C LYS A 234 -17.11 -27.48 0.44
N SER A 235 -17.82 -27.34 1.56
CA SER A 235 -18.79 -28.33 2.02
C SER A 235 -20.14 -27.66 2.26
N THR A 236 -20.95 -27.56 1.22
CA THR A 236 -22.36 -27.13 1.31
C THR A 236 -23.32 -28.30 1.49
N GLU A 237 -22.83 -29.56 1.46
CA GLU A 237 -23.66 -30.77 1.38
C GLU A 237 -23.57 -31.71 2.61
N TYR A 238 -22.89 -31.33 3.69
CA TYR A 238 -22.75 -32.23 4.85
C TYR A 238 -23.24 -31.57 6.13
N LYS A 239 -24.51 -31.83 6.46
CA LYS A 239 -24.93 -32.62 7.64
C LYS A 239 -26.37 -32.25 8.03
N ALA A 240 -27.30 -33.16 7.76
CA ALA A 240 -28.39 -33.35 8.70
C ALA A 240 -27.78 -34.00 9.95
N VAL A 241 -27.32 -33.20 10.92
CA VAL A 241 -26.96 -33.73 12.24
C VAL A 241 -28.26 -33.86 13.02
N ASP A 242 -28.57 -35.10 13.37
CA ASP A 242 -29.60 -35.50 14.32
C ASP A 242 -29.49 -34.66 15.61
N GLU A 243 -30.55 -33.96 16.02
CA GLU A 243 -30.61 -32.96 17.10
C GLU A 243 -30.43 -33.52 18.52
N SER A 244 -29.76 -34.66 18.69
CA SER A 244 -29.64 -35.35 19.97
C SER A 244 -28.22 -35.36 20.52
N GLN A 245 -27.53 -34.21 20.57
CA GLN A 245 -26.44 -33.92 21.53
C GLN A 245 -25.78 -32.55 21.27
N ALA A 246 -26.24 -31.51 21.94
CA ALA A 246 -25.46 -30.27 22.10
C ALA A 246 -25.84 -29.50 23.38
N GLU A 247 -25.96 -30.18 24.52
CA GLU A 247 -25.80 -29.53 25.82
C GLU A 247 -24.40 -29.83 26.34
N ALA A 248 -23.45 -28.91 26.08
CA ALA A 248 -22.40 -28.56 27.02
C ALA A 248 -21.50 -27.46 26.47
N THR A 249 -21.20 -26.50 27.33
CA THR A 249 -20.17 -25.44 27.21
C THR A 249 -20.67 -24.07 26.76
N ARG A 250 -21.50 -23.45 27.60
CA ARG A 250 -21.80 -22.01 27.58
C ARG A 250 -21.24 -21.41 28.85
N ASN A 251 -20.18 -20.61 28.75
CA ASN A 251 -19.81 -19.56 29.72
C ASN A 251 -18.71 -18.68 29.11
N GLY A 252 -19.13 -17.62 28.44
CA GLY A 252 -18.29 -16.49 28.03
C GLY A 252 -19.15 -15.24 28.03
N THR A 253 -18.98 -14.39 29.04
CA THR A 253 -19.63 -13.08 29.13
C THR A 253 -18.91 -12.12 28.18
N GLU A 254 -19.53 -11.84 27.03
CA GLU A 254 -19.09 -10.79 26.09
C GLU A 254 -19.94 -9.54 26.32
N GLU A 255 -19.30 -8.45 26.76
CA GLU A 255 -19.89 -7.12 26.90
C GLU A 255 -19.75 -6.26 25.65
N GLU A 256 -20.65 -5.29 25.59
CA GLU A 256 -21.07 -4.44 24.48
C GLU A 256 -19.98 -3.47 24.00
N ASP A 257 -19.49 -3.65 22.77
CA ASP A 257 -19.25 -2.50 21.88
C ASP A 257 -19.13 -2.95 20.42
N ASN A 258 -20.28 -3.04 19.74
CA ASN A 258 -20.28 -3.24 18.29
C ASN A 258 -21.39 -2.41 17.65
N LYS A 259 -20.98 -1.33 16.97
CA LYS A 259 -21.81 -0.43 16.16
C LYS A 259 -22.20 -1.05 14.82
N GLU A 260 -22.75 -2.26 14.87
CA GLU A 260 -23.54 -2.81 13.77
C GLU A 260 -24.98 -2.85 14.30
N SER A 261 -25.77 -1.88 13.84
CA SER A 261 -27.12 -1.56 14.34
C SER A 261 -28.18 -2.60 13.95
N GLU A 262 -27.83 -3.51 13.04
CA GLU A 262 -28.74 -4.46 12.42
C GLU A 262 -28.22 -5.90 12.64
N VAL A 263 -29.00 -6.71 13.36
CA VAL A 263 -28.73 -8.13 13.58
C VAL A 263 -29.95 -8.91 13.10
N GLN A 264 -29.77 -9.80 12.11
CA GLN A 264 -30.86 -10.61 11.53
C GLN A 264 -32.09 -9.78 11.07
N GLY A 265 -31.86 -8.59 10.48
CA GLY A 265 -32.93 -7.69 10.01
C GLY A 265 -33.60 -6.84 11.10
N PHE A 266 -33.21 -6.98 12.37
CA PHE A 266 -33.69 -6.13 13.46
C PHE A 266 -32.76 -4.93 13.68
N LEU A 267 -33.32 -3.72 13.62
CA LEU A 267 -32.66 -2.47 13.98
C LEU A 267 -32.74 -2.25 15.49
N PHE A 268 -31.79 -2.85 16.23
CA PHE A 268 -31.81 -2.82 17.70
C PHE A 268 -31.68 -1.40 18.28
N ASP A 269 -31.01 -0.49 17.58
CA ASP A 269 -30.91 0.91 18.00
C ASP A 269 -32.28 1.59 18.03
N SER A 270 -33.10 1.37 17.00
CA SER A 270 -34.46 1.91 16.94
C SER A 270 -35.42 1.21 17.91
N LEU A 271 -35.26 -0.12 18.09
CA LEU A 271 -36.08 -0.89 19.02
C LEU A 271 -35.83 -0.49 20.48
N MET A 272 -34.57 -0.27 20.86
CA MET A 272 -34.22 0.17 22.22
C MET A 272 -34.64 1.62 22.49
N GLN A 273 -34.75 2.47 21.47
CA GLN A 273 -35.28 3.83 21.60
C GLN A 273 -36.80 3.84 21.75
N ASN A 274 -37.52 2.99 21.01
CA ASN A 274 -38.98 2.95 21.01
C ASN A 274 -39.57 2.16 22.18
N TYR A 275 -38.83 1.20 22.73
CA TYR A 275 -39.26 0.34 23.84
C TYR A 275 -38.23 0.33 24.98
N PRO A 276 -38.10 1.45 25.72
CA PRO A 276 -37.11 1.58 26.79
C PRO A 276 -37.29 0.58 27.94
N ASP A 277 -38.53 0.17 28.22
CA ASP A 277 -38.85 -0.80 29.28
C ASP A 277 -38.40 -2.23 28.95
N LEU A 278 -38.14 -2.53 27.67
CA LEU A 278 -37.71 -3.86 27.18
C LEU A 278 -36.22 -3.90 26.84
N LYS A 279 -35.44 -2.90 27.24
CA LYS A 279 -34.04 -2.74 26.83
C LYS A 279 -33.18 -3.96 27.19
N ASP A 280 -33.34 -4.50 28.39
CA ASP A 280 -32.57 -5.68 28.84
C ASP A 280 -32.97 -6.94 28.08
N ASN A 281 -34.26 -7.13 27.82
CA ASN A 281 -34.78 -8.24 27.01
C ASN A 281 -34.32 -8.12 25.53
N LEU A 282 -34.25 -6.89 24.99
CA LEU A 282 -33.75 -6.63 23.63
C LEU A 282 -32.24 -6.89 23.54
N LYS A 283 -31.48 -6.60 24.60
CA LYS A 283 -30.06 -6.97 24.68
C LYS A 283 -29.88 -8.49 24.72
N GLU A 284 -30.70 -9.18 25.52
CA GLU A 284 -30.68 -10.64 25.60
C GLU A 284 -31.08 -11.29 24.27
N LEU A 285 -32.13 -10.79 23.61
CA LEU A 285 -32.53 -11.23 22.27
C LEU A 285 -31.43 -10.98 21.23
N ARG A 286 -30.79 -9.80 21.26
CA ARG A 286 -29.66 -9.50 20.37
C ARG A 286 -28.52 -10.49 20.58
N LYS A 287 -28.18 -10.78 21.83
CA LYS A 287 -27.15 -11.75 22.20
C LYS A 287 -27.54 -13.15 21.72
N TYR A 288 -28.77 -13.58 21.97
CA TYR A 288 -29.30 -14.85 21.49
C TYR A 288 -29.19 -14.95 19.97
N LEU A 289 -29.59 -13.94 19.20
CA LEU A 289 -29.50 -13.96 17.74
C LEU A 289 -28.05 -14.05 17.24
N ILE A 290 -27.10 -13.39 17.91
CA ILE A 290 -25.67 -13.49 17.58
C ILE A 290 -25.14 -14.90 17.88
N GLU A 291 -25.53 -15.47 19.02
CA GLU A 291 -25.08 -16.79 19.48
C GLU A 291 -25.78 -17.97 18.77
N SER A 292 -27.03 -17.78 18.35
CA SER A 292 -27.87 -18.78 17.69
C SER A 292 -27.72 -18.78 16.18
N THR A 293 -27.03 -17.78 15.61
CA THR A 293 -26.69 -17.80 14.19
C THR A 293 -25.61 -18.87 13.99
N ASP A 294 -26.05 -20.10 13.77
CA ASP A 294 -25.17 -21.11 13.19
C ASP A 294 -24.92 -20.71 11.73
N ASP A 295 -23.77 -20.07 11.49
CA ASP A 295 -23.29 -19.63 10.17
C ASP A 295 -23.16 -20.80 9.16
N THR A 296 -23.40 -22.04 9.60
CA THR A 296 -23.20 -23.26 8.81
C THR A 296 -24.48 -23.93 8.31
N GLU A 297 -25.67 -23.49 8.74
CA GLU A 297 -26.92 -24.13 8.33
C GLU A 297 -27.33 -23.67 6.90
N PRO A 298 -27.68 -24.60 5.99
CA PRO A 298 -28.00 -24.26 4.60
C PRO A 298 -29.24 -23.37 4.47
N LEU A 299 -29.26 -22.50 3.46
CA LEU A 299 -30.46 -21.74 3.06
C LEU A 299 -31.48 -22.68 2.39
N LYS A 300 -32.77 -22.44 2.63
CA LYS A 300 -33.83 -23.21 1.98
C LYS A 300 -34.02 -22.73 0.54
N LEU A 301 -34.47 -23.62 -0.35
CA LEU A 301 -34.52 -23.35 -1.80
C LEU A 301 -35.40 -22.14 -2.16
N TRP A 302 -36.48 -21.89 -1.41
CA TRP A 302 -37.36 -20.74 -1.63
C TRP A 302 -36.77 -19.41 -1.12
N GLU A 303 -35.89 -19.45 -0.11
CA GLU A 303 -35.19 -18.26 0.41
C GLU A 303 -34.17 -17.72 -0.61
N LEU A 304 -33.72 -18.57 -1.53
CA LEU A 304 -32.79 -18.20 -2.60
C LEU A 304 -33.46 -17.55 -3.81
N GLN A 305 -34.78 -17.71 -4.00
CA GLN A 305 -35.44 -17.30 -5.24
C GLN A 305 -35.44 -15.78 -5.44
N ASP A 306 -35.69 -15.02 -4.37
CA ASP A 306 -35.82 -13.56 -4.41
C ASP A 306 -34.63 -12.81 -3.79
N ILE A 307 -33.60 -13.53 -3.35
CA ILE A 307 -32.50 -12.97 -2.57
C ILE A 307 -31.70 -11.90 -3.32
N SER A 308 -31.55 -12.06 -4.64
CA SER A 308 -30.86 -11.10 -5.51
C SER A 308 -31.67 -9.81 -5.68
N LEU A 309 -33.00 -9.94 -5.77
CA LEU A 309 -33.92 -8.81 -5.86
C LEU A 309 -33.97 -8.04 -4.54
N GLN A 310 -34.03 -8.75 -3.41
CA GLN A 310 -33.99 -8.15 -2.06
C GLN A 310 -32.68 -7.39 -1.82
N ALA A 311 -31.54 -7.99 -2.16
CA ALA A 311 -30.24 -7.32 -2.07
C ALA A 311 -30.17 -6.06 -2.94
N ALA A 312 -30.66 -6.12 -4.19
CA ALA A 312 -30.71 -4.97 -5.07
C ALA A 312 -31.65 -3.88 -4.55
N SER A 313 -32.83 -4.25 -4.07
CA SER A 313 -33.81 -3.33 -3.48
C SER A 313 -33.24 -2.61 -2.26
N GLN A 314 -32.51 -3.31 -1.40
CA GLN A 314 -31.84 -2.71 -0.24
C GLN A 314 -30.78 -1.69 -0.65
N ILE A 315 -29.98 -1.99 -1.68
CA ILE A 315 -28.99 -1.04 -2.20
C ILE A 315 -29.68 0.22 -2.74
N LEU A 316 -30.79 0.07 -3.46
CA LEU A 316 -31.53 1.18 -4.07
C LEU A 316 -32.30 2.03 -3.05
N SER A 317 -32.79 1.42 -1.98
CA SER A 317 -33.49 2.10 -0.88
C SER A 317 -32.55 2.78 0.11
N THR A 318 -31.26 2.42 0.09
CA THR A 318 -30.23 3.05 0.92
C THR A 318 -29.90 4.46 0.40
N PRO A 319 -29.63 5.45 1.27
CA PRO A 319 -29.17 6.77 0.85
C PRO A 319 -27.96 6.70 -0.09
N VAL A 320 -27.92 7.56 -1.11
CA VAL A 320 -26.90 7.54 -2.19
C VAL A 320 -25.47 7.51 -1.66
N TYR A 321 -25.18 8.24 -0.57
CA TYR A 321 -23.85 8.30 0.05
C TYR A 321 -23.41 6.98 0.70
N SER A 322 -24.35 6.11 1.08
CA SER A 322 -24.09 4.80 1.70
C SER A 322 -24.31 3.63 0.74
N ALA A 323 -24.95 3.83 -0.41
CA ALA A 323 -25.29 2.76 -1.36
C ALA A 323 -24.07 1.93 -1.78
N LEU A 324 -22.94 2.57 -2.10
CA LEU A 324 -21.69 1.86 -2.45
C LEU A 324 -21.09 1.10 -1.26
N LYS A 325 -21.25 1.60 -0.03
CA LYS A 325 -20.78 0.92 1.18
C LYS A 325 -21.59 -0.35 1.42
N VAL A 326 -22.92 -0.26 1.28
CA VAL A 326 -23.84 -1.40 1.41
C VAL A 326 -23.59 -2.42 0.30
N MET A 327 -23.46 -1.97 -0.95
CA MET A 327 -23.13 -2.85 -2.08
C MET A 327 -21.81 -3.61 -1.85
N LYS A 328 -20.77 -2.92 -1.39
CA LYS A 328 -19.47 -3.55 -1.08
C LYS A 328 -19.61 -4.60 0.02
N ASP A 329 -20.36 -4.29 1.07
CA ASP A 329 -20.56 -5.17 2.22
C ASP A 329 -21.37 -6.41 1.86
N ILE A 330 -22.43 -6.25 1.06
CA ILE A 330 -23.19 -7.38 0.47
C ILE A 330 -22.27 -8.25 -0.38
N ALA A 331 -21.49 -7.65 -1.29
CA ALA A 331 -20.64 -8.40 -2.21
C ALA A 331 -19.49 -9.15 -1.51
N GLN A 332 -18.92 -8.57 -0.44
CA GLN A 332 -17.80 -9.17 0.29
C GLN A 332 -18.22 -10.24 1.30
N ASN A 333 -19.42 -10.11 1.87
CA ASN A 333 -19.90 -10.94 2.98
C ASN A 333 -21.20 -11.69 2.63
N PHE A 334 -21.48 -11.91 1.34
CA PHE A 334 -22.76 -12.44 0.87
C PHE A 334 -23.19 -13.74 1.58
N PRO A 335 -22.34 -14.78 1.72
CA PRO A 335 -22.77 -16.03 2.34
C PRO A 335 -23.26 -15.87 3.78
N VAL A 336 -22.63 -14.98 4.57
CA VAL A 336 -22.99 -14.71 5.96
C VAL A 336 -24.30 -13.91 6.04
N LYS A 337 -24.50 -12.97 5.10
CA LYS A 337 -25.66 -12.06 5.13
C LYS A 337 -26.89 -12.61 4.44
N ALA A 338 -26.75 -13.67 3.64
CA ALA A 338 -27.82 -14.19 2.80
C ALA A 338 -29.12 -14.50 3.58
N ARG A 339 -29.01 -15.06 4.79
CA ARG A 339 -30.16 -15.31 5.70
C ARG A 339 -30.88 -14.02 6.13
N SER A 340 -30.12 -12.97 6.46
CA SER A 340 -30.73 -11.70 6.85
C SER A 340 -31.56 -11.06 5.73
N TYR A 341 -31.23 -11.36 4.47
CA TYR A 341 -31.94 -10.82 3.31
C TYR A 341 -33.23 -11.59 2.99
N SER A 342 -33.26 -12.91 3.20
CA SER A 342 -34.47 -13.71 2.93
C SER A 342 -35.65 -13.38 3.85
N ILE A 343 -35.40 -12.71 4.98
CA ILE A 343 -36.40 -12.38 6.01
C ILE A 343 -37.10 -11.03 5.72
N TYR A 344 -36.56 -10.18 4.84
CA TYR A 344 -37.19 -8.90 4.54
C TYR A 344 -38.52 -9.09 3.80
N PRO A 345 -39.63 -8.55 4.33
CA PRO A 345 -40.94 -8.67 3.70
C PRO A 345 -40.92 -7.99 2.33
N HIS A 346 -41.53 -8.65 1.34
CA HIS A 346 -41.82 -8.06 0.04
C HIS A 346 -42.54 -6.73 0.21
N SER A 347 -41.90 -5.61 -0.13
CA SER A 347 -42.64 -4.40 -0.46
C SER A 347 -43.15 -4.58 -1.88
N ASP A 348 -44.47 -4.71 -2.06
CA ASP A 348 -45.20 -4.88 -3.33
C ASP A 348 -45.01 -3.74 -4.36
N HIS A 349 -43.97 -2.91 -4.25
CA HIS A 349 -43.75 -1.75 -5.10
C HIS A 349 -43.18 -2.06 -6.49
N TYR A 350 -42.83 -3.31 -6.79
CA TYR A 350 -42.25 -3.71 -8.08
C TYR A 350 -42.89 -4.98 -8.66
N ARG A 351 -44.23 -5.06 -8.65
CA ARG A 351 -45.00 -5.99 -9.49
C ARG A 351 -45.77 -5.27 -10.58
#